data_AF-A0A0R1HMU3-F1
#
_entry.id   AF-A0A0R1HMU3-F1
#
_cell.length_a   1.000
_cell.length_b   1.000
_cell.length_c   1.000
_cell.angle_alpha   90.00
_cell.angle_beta   90.00
_cell.angle_gamma   90.00
#
_symmetry.space_group_name_H-M   'P 1'
#
loop_
_entity.id
_entity.type
_entity.pdbx_description
1 polymer ?
#
loop_
_entity_poly.entity_id
_entity_poly.type
_entity_poly.pdbx_seq_one_letter_code
_entity_poly.pdbx_strand_id
1 'polypeptide(L)'
;MLNEQIHDQPLRYFTMAHELGHIIMQEGLIGYYTLNNYAHSSLENEANEFAVALLGQLYIEENQRLPDNYFDLVYLYGMPIF
;
A
#
# COMPACT_ATOMS: atom_id res chain seq x y z
N MET A 1 5.58 10.86 -7.23
CA MET A 1 5.21 12.00 -6.35
C MET A 1 3.71 11.90 -6.13
N LEU A 2 3.24 11.98 -4.88
CA LEU A 2 1.81 11.85 -4.57
C LEU A 2 0.99 12.93 -5.27
N ASN A 3 -0.22 12.58 -5.67
CA ASN A 3 -1.19 13.55 -6.14
C ASN A 3 -1.61 14.45 -4.96
N GLU A 4 -1.43 15.76 -5.09
CA GLU A 4 -1.80 16.74 -4.05
C GLU A 4 -3.27 16.65 -3.64
N GLN A 5 -4.15 16.15 -4.52
CA GLN A 5 -5.57 15.97 -4.24
C GLN A 5 -5.85 14.95 -3.13
N ILE A 6 -4.94 14.01 -2.89
CA ILE A 6 -5.09 12.98 -1.85
C ILE A 6 -4.33 13.33 -0.57
N HIS A 7 -3.60 14.44 -0.54
CA HIS A 7 -2.77 14.84 0.60
C HIS A 7 -3.53 14.84 1.93
N ASP A 8 -4.78 15.32 1.94
CA ASP A 8 -5.61 15.41 3.14
C ASP A 8 -6.64 14.28 3.26
N GLN A 9 -6.51 13.22 2.44
CA GLN A 9 -7.41 12.08 2.44
C GLN A 9 -6.74 10.85 3.08
N PRO A 10 -7.50 9.96 3.74
CA PRO A 10 -6.97 8.69 4.23
C PRO A 10 -6.23 7.88 3.15
N LEU A 11 -6.64 7.99 1.89
CA LEU A 11 -6.01 7.34 0.74
C LEU A 11 -4.49 7.60 0.63
N ARG A 12 -3.99 8.73 1.15
CA ARG A 12 -2.54 9.02 1.17
C ARG A 12 -1.73 7.92 1.84
N TYR A 13 -2.27 7.30 2.90
CA TYR A 13 -1.55 6.31 3.67
C TYR A 13 -1.32 5.05 2.84
N PHE A 14 -2.38 4.54 2.20
CA PHE A 14 -2.28 3.42 1.28
C PHE A 14 -1.36 3.72 0.10
N THR A 15 -1.52 4.87 -0.56
CA THR A 15 -0.65 5.24 -1.69
C THR A 15 0.82 5.33 -1.26
N MET A 16 1.13 5.97 -0.13
CA MET A 16 2.52 6.04 0.37
C MET A 16 3.08 4.65 0.69
N ALA A 17 2.31 3.82 1.37
CA ALA A 17 2.74 2.46 1.73
C ALA A 17 2.98 1.59 0.48
N HIS A 18 2.15 1.74 -0.54
CA HIS A 18 2.30 1.06 -1.84
C HIS A 18 3.58 1.48 -2.56
N GLU A 19 3.82 2.79 -2.71
CA GLU A 19 5.05 3.31 -3.32
C GLU A 19 6.30 2.91 -2.53
N LEU A 20 6.20 2.87 -1.20
CA LEU A 20 7.28 2.37 -0.36
C LEU A 20 7.55 0.88 -0.60
N GLY A 21 6.51 0.09 -0.85
CA GLY A 21 6.61 -1.31 -1.24
C GLY A 21 7.43 -1.49 -2.52
N HIS A 22 7.18 -0.69 -3.55
CA HIS A 22 8.01 -0.69 -4.77
C HIS A 22 9.49 -0.40 -4.46
N ILE A 23 9.76 0.60 -3.62
CA ILE A 23 11.14 1.00 -3.29
C ILE A 23 11.86 -0.12 -2.52
N ILE A 24 11.21 -0.73 -1.52
CA ILE A 24 11.84 -1.70 -0.63
C ILE A 24 11.94 -3.08 -1.29
N MET A 25 10.86 -3.55 -1.92
CA MET A 25 10.75 -4.93 -2.38
C MET A 25 11.28 -5.13 -3.81
N GLN A 26 11.31 -4.06 -4.62
CA GLN A 26 11.46 -4.18 -6.08
C GLN A 26 12.64 -3.38 -6.62
N GLU A 27 13.60 -3.04 -5.75
CA GLU A 27 14.83 -2.37 -6.14
C GLU A 27 15.57 -3.18 -7.23
N GLY A 28 15.84 -2.56 -8.38
CA GLY A 28 16.52 -3.20 -9.50
C GLY A 28 15.62 -3.96 -10.50
N LEU A 29 14.30 -4.04 -10.27
CA LEU A 29 13.35 -4.70 -11.17
C LEU A 29 12.74 -3.78 -12.24
N ILE A 30 13.26 -2.56 -12.39
CA ILE A 30 12.75 -1.54 -13.34
C ILE A 30 12.74 -2.04 -14.79
N GLY A 31 13.73 -2.86 -15.19
CA GLY A 31 13.75 -3.47 -16.52
C GLY A 31 12.75 -4.61 -16.71
N TYR A 32 12.33 -5.27 -15.62
CA TYR A 32 11.32 -6.33 -15.63
C TYR A 32 9.90 -5.75 -15.80
N TYR A 33 9.68 -4.55 -15.25
CA TYR A 33 8.45 -3.76 -15.38
C TYR A 33 8.02 -3.52 -16.84
N THR A 34 8.97 -3.19 -17.72
CA THR A 34 8.67 -2.71 -19.07
C THR A 34 8.53 -3.83 -20.11
N LEU A 35 9.01 -5.04 -19.80
CA LEU A 35 9.10 -6.14 -20.77
C LEU A 35 7.90 -7.10 -20.72
N ASN A 36 7.12 -7.11 -19.64
CA ASN A 36 6.05 -8.09 -19.45
C ASN A 36 4.89 -7.55 -18.60
N ASN A 37 3.67 -7.51 -19.16
CA ASN A 37 2.46 -7.09 -18.44
C ASN A 37 2.15 -7.99 -17.24
N TYR A 38 2.46 -9.30 -17.32
CA TYR A 38 2.27 -10.21 -16.19
C TYR A 38 3.23 -9.89 -15.04
N ALA A 39 4.48 -9.53 -15.37
CA ALA A 39 5.46 -9.08 -14.40
C ALA A 39 4.99 -7.79 -13.71
N HIS A 40 4.51 -6.82 -14.50
CA HIS A 40 3.94 -5.59 -13.97
C HIS A 40 2.81 -5.88 -12.98
N SER A 41 1.78 -6.65 -13.37
CA SER A 41 0.68 -7.00 -12.46
C SER A 41 1.13 -7.72 -11.19
N SER A 42 2.14 -8.59 -11.27
CA SER A 42 2.68 -9.27 -10.09
C SER A 42 3.36 -8.31 -9.12
N LEU A 43 4.11 -7.34 -9.64
CA LEU A 43 4.81 -6.34 -8.82
C LEU A 43 3.83 -5.35 -8.17
N GLU A 44 2.79 -4.93 -8.89
CA GLU A 44 1.71 -4.11 -8.32
C GLU A 44 0.99 -4.85 -7.17
N ASN A 45 0.74 -6.15 -7.33
CA ASN A 45 0.15 -6.98 -6.27
C ASN A 45 1.07 -7.11 -5.06
N GLU A 46 2.38 -7.32 -5.26
CA GLU A 46 3.35 -7.39 -4.17
C GLU A 46 3.43 -6.06 -3.39
N ALA A 47 3.40 -4.92 -4.08
CA ALA A 47 3.33 -3.62 -3.44
C ALA A 47 2.04 -3.41 -2.65
N ASN A 48 0.90 -3.92 -3.15
CA ASN A 48 -0.37 -3.91 -2.41
C ASN A 48 -0.30 -4.78 -1.15
N GLU A 49 0.23 -5.99 -1.23
CA GLU A 49 0.38 -6.89 -0.09
C GLU A 49 1.29 -6.27 0.98
N PHE A 50 2.41 -5.67 0.56
CA PHE A 50 3.29 -4.92 1.45
C PHE A 50 2.55 -3.77 2.14
N ALA A 51 1.80 -2.96 1.39
CA ALA A 51 1.06 -1.83 1.94
C ALA A 51 0.01 -2.28 2.97
N VAL A 52 -0.72 -3.36 2.68
CA VAL A 52 -1.72 -3.92 3.59
C VAL A 52 -1.08 -4.38 4.90
N ALA A 53 0.04 -5.12 4.81
CA ALA A 53 0.77 -5.59 5.98
C ALA A 53 1.31 -4.43 6.83
N LEU A 54 1.92 -3.43 6.19
CA LEU A 54 2.50 -2.28 6.86
C LEU A 54 1.44 -1.46 7.62
N LEU A 55 0.32 -1.14 6.97
CA LEU A 55 -0.75 -0.36 7.60
C LEU A 55 -1.51 -1.15 8.65
N GLY A 56 -1.62 -2.48 8.51
CA GLY A 56 -2.12 -3.35 9.56
C GLY A 56 -1.25 -3.30 10.82
N GLN A 57 0.07 -3.31 10.64
CA GLN A 57 1.01 -3.19 11.76
C GLN A 57 0.95 -1.80 12.41
N LEU A 58 0.87 -0.73 11.61
CA LEU A 58 0.68 0.64 12.10
C LEU A 58 -0.59 0.76 12.95
N TYR A 59 -1.70 0.16 12.53
CA TYR A 59 -2.94 0.15 13.32
C TYR A 59 -2.72 -0.45 14.71
N ILE A 60 -2.03 -1.59 14.78
CA ILE A 60 -1.76 -2.27 16.04
C ILE A 60 -0.90 -1.39 16.96
N GLU A 61 0.10 -0.71 16.40
CA GLU A 61 0.97 0.20 17.14
C GLU A 61 0.19 1.39 17.70
N GLU A 62 -0.70 2.00 16.91
CA GLU A 62 -1.49 3.17 17.31
C GLU A 62 -2.63 2.83 18.29
N ASN A 63 -3.22 1.64 18.17
CA ASN A 63 -4.45 1.28 18.89
C ASN A 63 -4.23 0.21 19.98
N GLN A 64 -3.04 -0.40 20.04
CA GLN A 64 -2.70 -1.49 20.97
C GLN A 64 -3.64 -2.71 20.87
N ARG A 65 -4.26 -2.90 19.71
CA ARG A 65 -5.19 -4.00 19.41
C ARG A 65 -5.24 -4.29 17.91
N LEU A 66 -5.78 -5.44 17.54
CA LEU A 66 -6.15 -5.74 16.16
C LEU A 66 -7.39 -4.93 15.73
N PRO A 67 -7.53 -4.62 14.43
CA PRO A 67 -8.76 -4.03 13.90
C PRO A 67 -9.92 -5.02 14.09
N ASP A 68 -11.10 -4.51 14.45
CA ASP A 68 -12.27 -5.37 14.67
C ASP A 68 -12.82 -5.88 13.34
N ASN A 69 -12.65 -5.08 12.29
CA ASN A 69 -13.04 -5.41 10.93
C ASN A 69 -12.20 -4.65 9.90
N TYR A 70 -12.28 -5.05 8.63
CA TYR A 70 -11.52 -4.44 7.55
C TYR A 70 -11.81 -2.95 7.36
N PHE A 71 -13.04 -2.50 7.64
CA PHE A 71 -13.41 -1.09 7.45
C PHE A 71 -12.66 -0.15 8.38
N ASP A 72 -12.18 -0.61 9.54
CA ASP A 72 -11.32 0.21 10.41
C ASP A 72 -10.08 0.72 9.64
N LEU A 73 -9.48 -0.16 8.82
CA LEU A 73 -8.33 0.18 8.00
C LEU A 73 -8.70 1.03 6.77
N VAL A 74 -9.90 0.82 6.21
CA VAL A 74 -10.43 1.66 5.11
C VAL A 74 -10.65 3.09 5.59
N TYR A 75 -11.30 3.27 6.73
CA TYR A 75 -11.63 4.60 7.26
C TYR A 75 -10.38 5.38 7.69
N LEU A 76 -9.42 4.72 8.32
CA LEU A 76 -8.24 5.40 8.89
C LEU A 76 -7.10 5.57 7.89
N TYR A 77 -6.89 4.58 7.01
CA TYR A 77 -5.72 4.54 6.12
C TYR A 77 -6.08 4.44 4.64
N GLY A 78 -7.37 4.51 4.28
CA GLY A 78 -7.81 4.55 2.89
C GLY A 78 -7.51 3.26 2.13
N MET A 79 -7.53 2.11 2.80
CA MET A 79 -7.41 0.80 2.15
C MET A 79 -8.46 0.62 1.03
N PRO A 80 -8.11 -0.05 -0.09
CA PRO A 80 -9.03 -0.27 -1.20
C PRO A 80 -10.19 -1.20 -0.83
N ILE A 81 -11.38 -0.95 -1.38
CA ILE A 81 -12.52 -1.85 -1.24
C ILE A 81 -12.56 -2.73 -2.51
N PHE A 82 -12.46 -4.04 -2.34
CA PHE A 82 -12.50 -5.03 -3.43
C PHE A 82 -13.93 -5.50 -3.75
#